data_AF-A0A8J7EWU8-F1
#
_entry.id   AF-A0A8J7EWU8-F1
#
_cell.length_a   1.000
_cell.length_b   1.000
_cell.length_c   1.000
_cell.angle_alpha   90.00
_cell.angle_beta   90.00
_cell.angle_gamma   90.00
#
_symmetry.space_group_name_H-M   'P 1'
#
loop_
_entity.id
_entity.type
_entity.pdbx_description
1 polymer ?
#
loop_
_entity_poly.entity_id
_entity_poly.type
_entity_poly.pdbx_seq_one_letter_code
_entity_poly.pdbx_strand_id
1 'polypeptide(L)' 'MSELHLQDKFLMPFFRQELDYQEVKANTITSSLLIEEDLQTFISTTELNQKSYEILLKKYHNNTRKLLAELIELIQ' A
#
# COMPACT_ATOMS: atom_id res chain seq x y z
N MET A 1 -1.10 32.39 7.98
CA MET A 1 -0.57 31.28 7.16
C MET A 1 -0.95 29.99 7.86
N SER A 2 -1.83 29.20 7.24
CA SER A 2 -2.35 27.98 7.86
C SER A 2 -1.32 26.87 7.72
N GLU A 3 -0.98 26.20 8.82
CA GLU A 3 -0.05 25.06 8.88
C GLU A 3 -0.36 24.00 7.80
N LEU A 4 -1.65 23.79 7.52
CA LEU A 4 -2.18 22.97 6.43
C LEU A 4 -1.58 23.30 5.05
N HIS A 5 -1.45 24.58 4.71
CA HIS A 5 -0.88 24.97 3.42
C HIS A 5 0.61 24.65 3.30
N LEU A 6 1.33 24.63 4.42
CA LEU A 6 2.76 24.31 4.44
C LEU A 6 2.95 22.79 4.33
N GLN A 7 2.10 22.02 4.98
CA GLN A 7 2.06 20.57 4.86
C GLN A 7 1.75 20.14 3.40
N ASP A 8 0.68 20.67 2.80
CA ASP A 8 0.27 20.32 1.43
C ASP A 8 1.28 20.73 0.37
N LYS A 9 1.92 21.90 0.51
CA LYS A 9 2.79 22.46 -0.54
C LYS A 9 4.25 22.06 -0.44
N PHE A 10 4.73 21.67 0.73
CA PHE A 10 6.17 21.41 0.92
C PHE A 10 6.44 20.03 1.47
N LEU A 11 5.73 19.62 2.53
CA LEU A 11 5.98 18.32 3.17
C LEU A 11 5.48 17.16 2.29
N MET A 12 4.25 17.23 1.78
CA MET A 12 3.71 16.15 0.93
C MET A 12 4.48 15.97 -0.38
N PRO A 13 4.93 17.02 -1.10
CA PRO A 13 5.78 16.85 -2.27
C PRO A 13 7.16 16.29 -1.91
N PHE A 14 7.78 16.74 -0.82
CA PHE A 14 9.07 16.23 -0.36
C PHE A 14 9.00 14.73 -0.07
N PHE A 15 8.01 14.27 0.69
CA PHE A 15 7.85 12.85 1.00
C PHE A 15 7.59 12.01 -0.25
N ARG A 16 6.75 12.48 -1.18
CA ARG A 16 6.40 11.70 -2.39
C ARG A 16 7.48 11.70 -3.47
N GLN A 17 8.21 12.80 -3.65
CA GLN A 17 9.11 12.96 -4.80
C GLN A 17 10.57 12.64 -4.48
N GLU A 18 11.04 13.00 -3.27
CA GLU A 18 12.44 12.80 -2.89
C GLU A 18 12.64 11.49 -2.12
N LEU A 19 11.63 11.06 -1.37
CA LEU A 19 11.70 9.89 -0.50
C LEU A 19 10.82 8.72 -0.97
N ASP A 20 10.10 8.90 -2.09
CA ASP A 20 9.21 7.90 -2.71
C ASP A 20 8.19 7.29 -1.72
N TYR A 21 7.79 8.07 -0.70
CA TYR A 21 6.77 7.61 0.24
C TYR A 21 5.40 7.68 -0.41
N GLN A 22 4.66 6.59 -0.34
CA GLN A 22 3.28 6.54 -0.78
C GLN A 22 2.38 7.12 0.32
N GLU A 23 1.59 8.15 -0.05
CA GLU A 23 0.59 8.71 0.86
C GLU A 23 -0.55 7.70 1.05
N VAL A 24 -0.74 7.26 2.28
CA VAL A 24 -1.81 6.33 2.66
C VAL A 24 -2.81 7.09 3.51
N LYS A 25 -4.11 6.94 3.20
CA LYS A 25 -5.15 7.49 4.08
C LYS A 25 -5.14 6.73 5.40
N ALA A 26 -5.09 7.46 6.51
CA ALA A 26 -5.22 6.89 7.84
C ALA A 26 -6.59 6.21 8.01
N ASN A 27 -6.64 4.91 7.76
CA ASN A 27 -7.80 4.07 8.07
C ASN A 27 -7.59 3.47 9.46
N THR A 28 -7.92 4.25 10.49
CA THR A 28 -7.66 3.99 11.91
C THR A 28 -8.48 2.85 12.55
N ILE A 29 -9.03 1.91 11.77
CA ILE A 29 -10.00 0.91 12.31
C ILE A 29 -9.70 -0.53 11.84
N THR A 30 -8.55 -0.81 11.25
CA THR A 30 -8.17 -2.20 10.97
C THR A 30 -7.27 -2.71 12.09
N SER A 31 -7.65 -3.82 12.75
CA SER A 31 -6.84 -4.48 13.80
C SER A 31 -5.49 -4.99 13.30
N SER A 32 -5.29 -4.97 11.99
CA SER A 32 -4.03 -5.23 11.32
C SER A 32 -3.18 -3.95 11.34
N LEU A 33 -1.97 -4.03 11.90
CA LEU A 33 -0.95 -2.97 11.79
C LEU A 33 -0.38 -2.86 10.35
N LEU A 34 -0.96 -3.61 9.42
CA LEU A 34 -0.60 -3.66 8.02
C LEU A 34 -1.48 -2.71 7.22
N ILE A 35 -0.83 -1.91 6.38
CA ILE A 35 -1.51 -1.05 5.41
C ILE A 35 -1.72 -1.86 4.13
N GLU A 36 -2.98 -2.12 3.76
CA GLU A 36 -3.29 -2.96 2.59
C GLU A 36 -2.73 -2.39 1.28
N GLU A 37 -2.80 -1.07 1.11
CA GLU A 37 -2.34 -0.37 -0.09
C GLU A 37 -0.82 -0.47 -0.25
N ASP A 38 -0.09 -0.30 0.85
CA ASP A 38 1.38 -0.42 0.90
C ASP A 38 1.81 -1.87 0.66
N LEU A 39 1.14 -2.83 1.31
CA LEU A 39 1.38 -4.26 1.09
C LEU A 39 1.17 -4.63 -0.39
N GLN A 40 0.09 -4.12 -1.01
CA GLN A 40 -0.20 -4.34 -2.42
C GLN A 40 0.89 -3.74 -3.32
N THR A 41 1.31 -2.51 -3.06
CA THR A 41 2.42 -1.89 -3.80
C THR A 41 3.67 -2.74 -3.65
N PHE A 42 4.07 -3.07 -2.41
CA PHE A 42 5.26 -3.87 -2.12
C PHE A 42 5.29 -5.21 -2.86
N ILE A 43 4.21 -6.00 -2.82
CA ILE A 43 4.19 -7.31 -3.49
C ILE A 43 4.13 -7.19 -5.03
N SER A 44 3.61 -6.09 -5.55
CA SER A 44 3.47 -5.88 -7.00
C SER A 44 4.71 -5.25 -7.65
N THR A 45 5.49 -4.46 -6.90
CA THR A 45 6.68 -3.75 -7.42
C THR A 45 8.00 -4.45 -7.09
N THR A 46 8.03 -5.34 -6.09
CA THR A 46 9.26 -6.05 -5.72
C THR A 46 9.54 -7.18 -6.71
N GLU A 47 10.74 -7.20 -7.30
CA GLU A 47 11.16 -8.20 -8.30
C GLU A 47 10.98 -9.66 -7.85
N LEU A 48 11.21 -9.94 -6.56
CA LEU A 48 11.06 -11.27 -5.96
C LEU A 48 9.59 -11.73 -5.92
N ASN A 49 8.67 -10.80 -5.67
CA ASN A 49 7.26 -11.10 -5.39
C ASN A 49 6.35 -10.90 -6.61
N GLN A 50 6.75 -10.04 -7.56
CA GLN A 50 5.93 -9.64 -8.71
C GLN A 50 5.39 -10.84 -9.51
N LYS A 51 6.25 -11.79 -9.88
CA LYS A 51 5.84 -12.98 -10.65
C LYS A 51 4.84 -13.85 -9.88
N SER A 52 5.09 -14.07 -8.59
CA SER A 52 4.22 -14.85 -7.72
C SER A 52 2.87 -14.15 -7.52
N TYR A 53 2.89 -12.83 -7.35
CA TYR A 53 1.70 -12.00 -7.23
C TYR A 53 0.83 -12.05 -8.49
N GLU A 54 1.42 -11.96 -9.69
CA GLU A 54 0.67 -12.10 -10.95
C GLU A 54 0.02 -13.48 -11.12
N ILE A 55 0.74 -14.55 -10.74
CA ILE A 55 0.22 -15.92 -10.78
C ILE A 55 -0.97 -16.06 -9.81
N LEU A 56 -0.83 -15.54 -8.59
CA LEU A 56 -1.89 -15.55 -7.60
C LEU A 56 -3.08 -14.72 -8.08
N LEU A 57 -2.89 -13.50 -8.58
CA LEU A 57 -3.98 -12.68 -9.13
C LEU A 57 -4.80 -13.43 -10.19
N LYS A 58 -4.14 -14.14 -11.12
CA LYS A 58 -4.83 -14.97 -12.13
C LYS A 58 -5.67 -16.07 -11.49
N LYS A 59 -5.14 -16.74 -10.45
CA LYS A 59 -5.83 -17.79 -9.71
C LYS A 59 -7.04 -17.26 -8.93
N TYR A 60 -6.98 -16.02 -8.47
CA TYR A 60 -8.09 -15.33 -7.79
C TYR A 60 -9.02 -14.57 -8.76
N HIS A 61 -8.96 -14.84 -10.07
CA HIS A 61 -9.78 -14.16 -11.09
C HIS A 61 -9.63 -12.63 -11.06
N ASN A 62 -8.42 -12.13 -10.84
CA ASN A 62 -8.08 -10.71 -10.66
C ASN A 62 -8.79 -10.03 -9.47
N ASN A 63 -9.24 -10.80 -8.48
CA ASN A 63 -9.83 -10.26 -7.27
C ASN A 63 -8.74 -9.91 -6.24
N THR A 64 -8.16 -8.72 -6.40
CA THR A 64 -7.08 -8.21 -5.54
C THR A 64 -7.50 -8.10 -4.08
N ARG A 65 -8.74 -7.66 -3.81
CA ARG A 65 -9.24 -7.51 -2.43
C ARG A 65 -9.29 -8.84 -1.68
N LYS A 66 -9.79 -9.90 -2.35
CA LYS A 66 -9.87 -11.22 -1.74
C LYS A 66 -8.47 -11.80 -1.48
N LEU A 67 -7.56 -11.62 -2.45
CA LEU A 67 -6.17 -12.07 -2.32
C LEU A 67 -5.44 -11.36 -1.18
N LEU A 68 -5.59 -10.04 -1.04
CA LEU A 68 -4.98 -9.28 0.05
C LEU A 68 -5.55 -9.65 1.41
N ALA A 69 -6.87 -9.86 1.51
CA ALA A 69 -7.50 -10.30 2.75
C ALA A 69 -6.94 -11.64 3.25
N GLU A 70 -6.79 -12.63 2.35
CA GLU A 70 -6.21 -13.93 2.70
C GLU A 70 -4.70 -13.84 3.03
N LEU A 71 -3.96 -12.94 2.36
CA LEU A 71 -2.55 -12.67 2.70
C LEU A 71 -2.40 -12.03 4.08
N ILE A 72 -3.27 -11.09 4.43
CA ILE A 72 -3.27 -10.43 5.72
C ILE A 72 -3.60 -11.43 6.83
N GLU A 73 -4.61 -12.30 6.63
CA GLU A 73 -4.91 -13.39 7.56
C GLU A 73 -3.73 -14.35 7.77
N LEU A 74 -2.86 -14.55 6.77
CA LEU A 74 -1.71 -15.44 6.88
C LEU A 74 -0.51 -14.80 7.61
N ILE A 75 -0.40 -13.47 7.59
CA ILE A 75 0.70 -12.73 8.23
C ILE A 75 0.41 -12.43 9.71
N GLN A 76 -0.88 -12.35 10.08
CA GLN A 76 -1.34 -12.11 11.46
C GLN A 76 -1.36 -13.39 12.31
#